data_AF-A0A2V8GE40-F1
#
_entry.id   AF-A0A2V8GE40-F1
#
_cell.length_a   1.000
_cell.length_b   1.000
_cell.length_c   1.000
_cell.angle_alpha   90.00
_cell.angle_beta   90.00
_cell.angle_gamma   90.00
#
_symmetry.space_group_name_H-M   'P 1'
#
loop_
_entity.id
_entity.type
_entity.pdbx_description
1 polymer ?
#
loop_
_entity_poly.entity_id
_entity_poly.type
_entity_poly.pdbx_seq_one_letter_code
_entity_poly.pdbx_strand_id
1 'polypeptide(L)' 'MNSTLKSLLFWMVLIVVGVLIWNFSTTFQRSESQMAFTEFLRHVDRGEVQNVTITGNDITGQL' A
#
# COMPACT_ATOMS: atom_id res chain seq x y z
N MET A 1 -8.25 -1.08 -42.55
CA MET A 1 -8.28 -1.75 -41.22
C MET A 1 -6.95 -2.42 -40.98
N ASN A 2 -6.12 -1.84 -40.12
CA ASN A 2 -4.84 -2.43 -39.75
C ASN A 2 -5.08 -3.35 -38.53
N SER A 3 -5.46 -4.61 -38.79
CA SER A 3 -5.81 -5.59 -37.75
C SER A 3 -4.70 -5.78 -36.71
N THR A 4 -3.45 -5.56 -37.12
CA THR A 4 -2.27 -5.55 -36.26
C THR A 4 -2.30 -4.39 -35.25
N LEU A 5 -2.72 -3.19 -35.68
CA LEU A 5 -2.84 -2.02 -34.80
C LEU A 5 -3.94 -2.22 -33.75
N LYS A 6 -5.06 -2.84 -34.13
CA LYS A 6 -6.16 -3.18 -33.21
C LYS A 6 -5.73 -4.20 -32.16
N SER A 7 -4.95 -5.21 -32.56
CA SER A 7 -4.40 -6.20 -31.62
C SER A 7 -3.37 -5.57 -30.67
N LEU A 8 -2.49 -4.70 -31.18
CA LEU A 8 -1.49 -4.01 -30.35
C LEU A 8 -2.13 -3.13 -29.28
N LEU A 9 -3.18 -2.38 -29.63
CA LEU A 9 -3.92 -1.54 -28.71
C LEU A 9 -4.59 -2.36 -27.60
N PHE A 10 -5.15 -3.52 -27.94
CA PHE A 10 -5.76 -4.42 -26.95
C PHE A 10 -4.72 -4.90 -25.92
N TRP A 11 -3.55 -5.35 -26.38
CA TRP A 11 -2.46 -5.76 -25.50
C TRP A 11 -1.91 -4.62 -24.65
N MET A 12 -1.80 -3.41 -25.20
CA MET A 12 -1.36 -2.23 -24.46
C MET A 12 -2.32 -1.89 -23.32
N VAL A 13 -3.63 -1.92 -23.57
CA VAL A 13 -4.65 -1.72 -22.52
C VAL A 13 -4.54 -2.80 -21.44
N LEU A 14 -4.34 -4.06 -21.82
CA LEU A 14 -4.21 -5.17 -20.88
C LEU A 14 -2.98 -4.98 -19.95
N ILE A 15 -1.84 -4.56 -20.50
CA ILE A 15 -0.63 -4.25 -19.72
C ILE A 15 -0.89 -3.08 -18.77
N VAL A 16 -1.52 -2.00 -19.24
CA VAL A 16 -1.84 -0.83 -18.40
C VAL A 16 -2.74 -1.20 -17.23
N VAL A 17 -3.78 -2.02 -17.47
CA VAL A 17 -4.67 -2.51 -16.40
C VAL A 17 -3.90 -3.35 -15.38
N GLY A 18 -3.00 -4.24 -15.84
CA GLY A 18 -2.14 -5.03 -14.96
C GLY A 18 -1.24 -4.16 -14.07
N VAL A 19 -0.62 -3.11 -14.64
CA VAL A 19 0.21 -2.16 -13.89
C VAL A 19 -0.61 -1.35 -12.89
N LEU A 20 -1.84 -0.95 -13.24
CA LEU A 20 -2.73 -0.22 -12.34
C LEU A 20 -3.12 -1.09 -11.13
N ILE A 21 -3.45 -2.37 -11.34
CA ILE A 21 -3.74 -3.32 -10.26
C ILE A 21 -2.51 -3.53 -9.38
N TRP A 22 -1.32 -3.68 -9.98
CA TRP A 22 -0.06 -3.82 -9.24
C TRP A 22 0.27 -2.57 -8.41
N ASN A 23 0.10 -1.39 -8.98
CA ASN A 23 0.33 -0.11 -8.32
C ASN A 23 -0.65 0.10 -7.15
N PHE A 24 -1.92 -0.24 -7.34
CA PHE A 24 -2.92 -0.20 -6.27
C PHE A 24 -2.53 -1.18 -5.15
N SER A 25 -2.30 -2.46 -5.47
CA SER A 25 -1.90 -3.49 -4.50
C SER A 25 -0.65 -3.10 -3.68
N THR A 26 0.39 -2.59 -4.34
CA THR A 26 1.62 -2.15 -3.67
C THR A 26 1.46 -0.85 -2.88
N THR A 27 0.50 0.02 -3.24
CA THR A 27 0.16 1.21 -2.45
C THR A 27 -0.57 0.84 -1.16
N PHE A 28 -1.45 -0.16 -1.18
CA PHE A 28 -2.11 -0.66 0.05
C PHE A 28 -1.16 -1.36 1.01
N GLN A 29 -0.10 -1.99 0.51
CA GLN A 29 0.90 -2.67 1.35
C GLN A 29 1.96 -1.72 1.95
N ARG A 30 1.92 -0.41 1.64
CA ARG A 30 2.97 0.54 2.02
C ARG A 30 2.68 1.42 3.24
N SER A 31 1.58 1.23 3.95
CA SER A 31 1.18 2.16 5.02
C SER A 31 1.17 1.62 6.44
N GLU A 32 1.82 0.49 6.70
CA GLU A 32 2.09 0.08 8.08
C GLU A 32 3.52 -0.48 8.16
N SER A 33 4.47 0.38 8.55
CA SER A 33 5.74 -0.16 9.04
C SER A 33 5.41 -0.97 10.28
N GLN A 34 5.51 -2.30 10.18
CA GLN A 34 5.32 -3.17 11.33
C GLN A 34 6.42 -2.84 12.36
N MET A 35 6.05 -2.10 13.40
CA MET A 35 6.93 -1.71 14.49
C MET A 35 6.75 -2.70 15.64
N ALA A 36 7.86 -3.19 16.20
CA ALA A 36 7.81 -4.01 17.39
C ALA A 36 7.15 -3.26 18.56
N PHE A 37 6.31 -3.94 19.34
CA PHE A 37 5.55 -3.32 20.43
C PHE A 37 6.42 -2.55 21.44
N THR A 38 7.60 -3.07 21.79
CA THR A 38 8.54 -2.39 22.68
C THR A 38 9.04 -1.07 22.09
N GLU A 39 9.24 -1.03 20.76
CA GLU A 39 9.70 0.17 20.08
C GLU A 39 8.58 1.21 20.02
N PHE A 40 7.34 0.78 19.80
CA PHE A 40 6.15 1.64 19.92
C PHE A 40 6.04 2.26 21.32
N LEU A 41 6.15 1.46 22.39
CA LEU A 41 6.14 1.96 23.77
C LEU A 41 7.26 2.99 24.01
N ARG A 42 8.46 2.76 23.45
CA ARG A 42 9.57 3.71 23.51
C ARG A 42 9.18 5.07 22.91
N HIS A 43 8.45 5.08 21.79
CA HIS A 43 7.98 6.30 21.14
C HIS A 43 6.85 6.97 21.91
N VAL A 44 5.96 6.18 22.54
CA VAL A 44 4.91 6.70 23.46
C VAL A 44 5.54 7.39 24.66
N ASP A 45 6.53 6.76 25.30
CA ASP A 45 7.23 7.32 26.47
C ASP A 45 7.98 8.63 26.13
N ARG A 46 8.44 8.76 24.88
CA ARG A 46 9.07 9.99 24.37
C ARG A 46 8.07 11.05 23.91
N GLY A 47 6.78 10.76 23.90
CA GLY A 47 5.73 11.67 23.42
C GLY A 47 5.72 11.85 21.90
N GLU A 48 6.33 10.92 21.15
CA GLU A 48 6.45 10.98 19.67
C GLU A 48 5.23 10.38 18.95
N VAL A 49 4.22 9.92 19.70
CA VAL A 49 3.00 9.31 19.14
C VAL A 49 1.86 10.31 19.13
N GLN A 50 1.47 10.74 17.94
CA GLN A 50 0.42 11.77 17.74
C GLN A 50 -1.00 11.19 17.70
N ASN A 51 -1.18 9.98 17.15
CA ASN A 51 -2.50 9.36 17.00
C ASN A 51 -2.39 7.83 17.07
N VAL A 52 -3.33 7.18 17.76
CA VAL A 52 -3.40 5.71 17.89
C VAL A 52 -4.76 5.25 17.39
N THR A 53 -4.78 4.33 16.42
CA THR A 53 -6.01 3.74 15.90
C THR A 53 -5.92 2.23 16.07
N ILE A 54 -6.72 1.68 16.98
CA ILE A 54 -6.76 0.25 17.26
C ILE A 54 -7.89 -0.34 16.42
N THR A 55 -7.56 -1.09 15.36
CA THR A 55 -8.54 -1.67 14.43
C THR A 55 -8.60 -3.17 14.64
N GLY A 56 -9.58 -3.65 15.41
CA GLY A 56 -9.63 -5.07 15.76
C GLY A 56 -8.42 -5.49 16.60
N ASN A 57 -8.19 -6.80 16.74
CA ASN A 57 -7.12 -7.35 17.58
C ASN A 57 -5.70 -7.12 17.02
N ASP A 58 -5.56 -6.29 15.98
CA ASP A 58 -4.31 -5.89 15.35
C ASP A 58 -4.10 -4.38 15.59
N ILE A 59 -2.99 -4.06 16.26
CA ILE A 59 -2.64 -2.69 16.64
C ILE A 59 -1.63 -2.19 15.62
N THR A 60 -1.99 -1.14 14.87
CA THR A 60 -1.16 -0.55 13.83
C THR A 60 -0.98 0.96 14.04
N GLY A 61 0.23 1.47 13.82
CA GLY A 61 0.60 2.87 14.11
C GLY A 61 1.45 3.47 12.99
N GLN A 62 1.27 4.76 12.71
CA GLN A 62 2.01 5.53 11.69
C GLN A 62 2.75 6.69 12.37
N LEU A 63 3.99 6.96 11.90
CA LEU A 63 4.93 8.00 12.38
C LEU A 63 4.49 9.42 12.03
#